data_AF-A0A4R4ND89-F1
#
_entry.id   AF-A0A4R4ND89-F1
#
_cell.length_a   1.000
_cell.length_b   1.000
_cell.length_c   1.000
_cell.angle_alpha   90.00
_cell.angle_beta   90.00
_cell.angle_gamma   90.00
#
_symmetry.space_group_name_H-M   'P 1'
#
loop_
_entity.id
_entity.type
_entity.pdbx_description
1 polymer ?
#
loop_
_entity_poly.entity_id
_entity_poly.type
_entity_poly.pdbx_seq_one_letter_code
_entity_poly.pdbx_strand_id
1 'polypeptide(L)'
;MNAREAMIPLQQAVMPAPERGRWERRSTVVEPATQDDTPYVMRAMESALAPYYGGDHRAHAKRLIRTHLDGGADRRGSLSARQLLLILWQHGERRGVLNLVFKRQDTCKISPLIVHPQSDETLGLGSVLLAAAEARAKLQRARQLYCTVPESNRRSLEFFLQHGFVICGYSPDQYKDGEREVFLRKPLEPSVPAEGSTISVTRATESDWAEVRRFLLPAVRDEVRGASGQWLESLRRGTLTISQLEKGEKRPAWVFAARDRTGAVRAAAIVSSKKGDALKVMPLAAADDEGFEALIVDLPSLLKGKGRKAYVHLVPDAEQVTLLQAHGWRLEAMLPGAYHEGTVTQQWAFPLRGSEYVRNLRIRDQYLQLIASGRKSLEIRVAYEHLRSIKPGDRLRLLSASREIRCDVVDVRSYRSFEDMLRKEDVDRALPGTTADDALVRLREIYPPAKERLGILVIELRKANSE
;
A
#
# COMPACT_ATOMS: atom_id res chain seq x y z
N MET A 1 11.69 42.92 5.90
CA MET A 1 13.12 42.60 6.02
C MET A 1 13.43 41.47 5.05
N ASN A 2 14.25 41.76 4.04
CA ASN A 2 14.64 40.84 2.97
C ASN A 2 15.52 39.71 3.51
N ALA A 3 15.21 38.47 3.15
CA ALA A 3 16.13 37.35 3.19
C ALA A 3 16.31 36.82 1.76
N ARG A 4 16.99 37.61 0.94
CA ARG A 4 17.77 37.10 -0.19
C ARG A 4 19.12 36.68 0.38
N GLU A 5 19.70 35.64 -0.23
CA GLU A 5 21.09 35.19 -0.10
C GLU A 5 21.41 34.21 1.05
N ALA A 6 21.19 32.92 0.76
CA ALA A 6 22.21 31.89 0.90
C ALA A 6 21.87 30.69 -0.01
N MET A 7 21.74 30.93 -1.32
CA MET A 7 21.93 29.86 -2.30
C MET A 7 23.43 29.58 -2.34
N ILE A 8 23.87 28.53 -1.63
CA ILE A 8 25.21 27.99 -1.78
C ILE A 8 25.33 27.54 -3.25
N PRO A 9 26.24 28.11 -4.05
CA PRO A 9 26.55 27.54 -5.35
C PRO A 9 27.31 26.25 -5.06
N LEU A 10 26.65 25.11 -5.23
CA LEU A 10 27.36 23.85 -5.45
C LEU A 10 28.05 23.99 -6.82
N GLN A 11 29.23 24.61 -6.79
CA GLN A 11 30.20 24.53 -7.86
C GLN A 11 30.30 23.07 -8.28
N GLN A 12 30.27 22.90 -9.59
CA GLN A 12 30.59 21.70 -10.31
C GLN A 12 31.73 20.94 -9.61
N ALA A 13 31.40 19.85 -8.91
CA ALA A 13 32.29 18.71 -8.95
C ALA A 13 32.10 18.11 -10.35
N VAL A 14 32.74 18.72 -11.35
CA VAL A 14 33.12 17.98 -12.55
C VAL A 14 34.07 16.92 -12.02
N MET A 15 33.51 15.76 -11.64
CA MET A 15 34.33 14.57 -11.52
C MET A 15 35.00 14.40 -12.88
N PRO A 16 36.34 14.29 -12.94
CA PRO A 16 37.00 14.02 -14.21
C PRO A 16 36.32 12.80 -14.84
N ALA A 17 36.04 12.87 -16.14
CA ALA A 17 35.57 11.70 -16.87
C ALA A 17 36.58 10.57 -16.56
N PRO A 18 36.13 9.41 -16.03
CA PRO A 18 37.07 8.34 -15.76
C PRO A 18 37.73 7.98 -17.08
N GLU A 19 39.06 8.00 -17.12
CA GLU A 19 39.82 7.52 -18.25
C GLU A 19 39.27 6.14 -18.62
N ARG A 20 38.80 5.98 -19.87
CA ARG A 20 38.28 4.72 -20.39
C ARG A 20 39.45 3.75 -20.53
N GLY A 21 39.85 3.15 -19.41
CA GLY A 21 40.98 2.25 -19.34
C GLY A 21 41.00 1.57 -17.98
N ARG A 22 40.62 0.29 -17.97
CA ARG A 22 40.83 -0.70 -16.89
C ARG A 22 39.73 -0.78 -15.81
N TRP A 23 38.53 -1.19 -16.22
CA TRP A 23 37.57 -1.85 -15.32
C TRP A 23 37.47 -3.33 -15.70
N GLU A 24 37.94 -4.20 -14.81
CA GLU A 24 37.77 -5.64 -14.91
C GLU A 24 36.28 -6.02 -14.84
N ARG A 25 35.70 -6.31 -16.00
CA ARG A 25 34.82 -7.45 -16.34
C ARG A 25 33.79 -8.04 -15.34
N ARG A 26 33.34 -7.37 -14.27
CA ARG A 26 32.25 -7.86 -13.37
C ARG A 26 31.30 -6.82 -12.78
N SER A 27 31.37 -5.53 -13.13
CA SER A 27 30.52 -4.52 -12.47
C SER A 27 29.25 -4.19 -13.27
N THR A 28 28.09 -4.40 -12.66
CA THR A 28 26.83 -3.76 -13.05
C THR A 28 26.77 -2.37 -12.42
N VAL A 29 26.63 -1.31 -13.20
CA VAL A 29 26.66 0.09 -12.72
C VAL A 29 25.60 0.96 -13.40
N VAL A 30 25.14 2.02 -12.72
CA VAL A 30 24.18 2.99 -13.27
C VAL A 30 24.81 4.39 -13.25
N GLU A 31 25.06 4.94 -14.43
CA GLU A 31 25.85 6.17 -14.62
C GLU A 31 25.12 7.22 -15.46
N PRO A 32 25.42 8.53 -15.31
CA PRO A 32 24.90 9.57 -16.19
C PRO A 32 25.15 9.30 -17.67
N ALA A 33 24.15 9.60 -18.51
CA ALA A 33 24.28 9.43 -19.94
C ALA A 33 25.24 10.46 -20.54
N THR A 34 26.00 10.01 -21.53
CA THR A 34 26.91 10.80 -22.35
C THR A 34 26.37 10.94 -23.76
N GLN A 35 26.96 11.81 -24.57
CA GLN A 35 26.55 12.00 -25.96
C GLN A 35 26.62 10.69 -26.79
N ASP A 36 27.57 9.80 -26.49
CA ASP A 36 27.74 8.50 -27.14
C ASP A 36 26.52 7.57 -26.94
N ASP A 37 25.69 7.82 -25.92
CA ASP A 37 24.54 7.00 -25.59
C ASP A 37 23.31 7.33 -26.44
N THR A 38 23.34 8.44 -27.21
CA THR A 38 22.20 8.93 -28.01
C THR A 38 21.56 7.83 -28.88
N PRO A 39 22.32 7.06 -29.69
CA PRO A 39 21.71 6.04 -30.55
C PRO A 39 21.04 4.92 -29.75
N TYR A 40 21.61 4.56 -28.60
CA TYR A 40 21.06 3.54 -27.72
C TYR A 40 19.77 4.01 -27.06
N VAL A 41 19.75 5.21 -26.49
CA VAL A 41 18.55 5.81 -25.85
C VAL A 41 17.40 5.93 -26.84
N MET A 42 17.68 6.35 -28.07
CA MET A 42 16.67 6.43 -29.13
C MET A 42 16.06 5.06 -29.46
N ARG A 43 16.87 4.01 -29.58
CA ARG A 43 16.37 2.65 -29.85
C ARG A 43 15.59 2.09 -28.68
N ALA A 44 16.09 2.27 -27.46
CA ALA A 44 15.42 1.81 -26.24
C ALA A 44 14.04 2.45 -26.07
N MET A 45 13.95 3.78 -26.24
CA MET A 45 12.68 4.50 -26.11
C MET A 45 11.70 4.15 -27.24
N GLU A 46 12.14 4.08 -28.49
CA GLU A 46 11.28 3.66 -29.60
C GLU A 46 10.69 2.27 -29.37
N SER A 47 11.56 1.29 -29.05
CA SER A 47 11.16 -0.10 -28.85
C SER A 47 10.23 -0.29 -27.66
N ALA A 48 10.50 0.39 -26.54
CA ALA A 48 9.74 0.20 -25.31
C ALA A 48 8.43 1.00 -25.26
N LEU A 49 8.39 2.18 -25.90
CA LEU A 49 7.25 3.08 -25.78
C LEU A 49 6.25 2.95 -26.93
N ALA A 50 6.68 2.65 -28.16
CA ALA A 50 5.79 2.58 -29.33
C ALA A 50 4.57 1.64 -29.16
N PRO A 51 4.66 0.48 -28.48
CA PRO A 51 3.48 -0.37 -28.26
C PRO A 51 2.38 0.31 -27.43
N TYR A 52 2.76 1.17 -26.49
CA TYR A 52 1.87 1.66 -25.43
C TYR A 52 1.57 3.17 -25.50
N TYR A 53 2.41 3.95 -26.16
CA TYR A 53 2.31 5.41 -26.20
C TYR A 53 2.31 5.92 -27.64
N GLY A 54 1.48 6.92 -27.93
CA GLY A 54 1.54 7.65 -29.19
C GLY A 54 2.72 8.64 -29.26
N GLY A 55 2.97 9.18 -30.44
CA GLY A 55 3.95 10.25 -30.67
C GLY A 55 5.32 9.78 -31.17
N ASP A 56 6.23 10.74 -31.35
CA ASP A 56 7.60 10.52 -31.85
C ASP A 56 8.58 10.28 -30.69
N HIS A 57 8.80 9.00 -30.38
CA HIS A 57 9.65 8.55 -29.27
C HIS A 57 11.15 8.82 -29.52
N ARG A 58 11.60 8.76 -30.78
CA ARG A 58 12.96 9.14 -31.18
C ARG A 58 13.23 10.63 -30.98
N ALA A 59 12.31 11.50 -31.36
CA ALA A 59 12.43 12.93 -31.09
C ALA A 59 12.36 13.21 -29.59
N HIS A 60 11.54 12.48 -28.85
CA HIS A 60 11.48 12.57 -27.39
C HIS A 60 12.83 12.21 -26.74
N ALA A 61 13.43 11.09 -27.15
CA ALA A 61 14.76 10.66 -26.71
C ALA A 61 15.83 11.73 -26.95
N LYS A 62 15.85 12.33 -28.15
CA LYS A 62 16.78 13.42 -28.50
C LYS A 62 16.63 14.64 -27.59
N ARG A 63 15.39 15.04 -27.28
CA ARG A 63 15.14 16.15 -26.35
C ARG A 63 15.62 15.82 -24.95
N LEU A 64 15.33 14.60 -24.49
CA LEU A 64 15.66 14.13 -23.15
C LEU A 64 17.18 14.13 -22.92
N ILE A 65 17.96 13.51 -23.82
CA ILE A 65 19.42 13.48 -23.68
C ILE A 65 20.03 14.87 -23.80
N ARG A 66 19.52 15.72 -24.70
CA ARG A 66 19.97 17.12 -24.82
C ARG A 66 19.74 17.88 -23.51
N THR A 67 18.55 17.80 -22.93
CA THR A 67 18.26 18.44 -21.65
C THR A 67 19.18 17.96 -20.54
N HIS A 68 19.47 16.65 -20.50
CA HIS A 68 20.42 16.10 -19.54
C HIS A 68 21.84 16.67 -19.72
N LEU A 69 22.36 16.69 -20.95
CA LEU A 69 23.70 17.20 -21.27
C LEU A 69 23.81 18.72 -21.04
N ASP A 70 22.73 19.48 -21.22
CA ASP A 70 22.64 20.92 -20.96
C ASP A 70 22.50 21.24 -19.44
N GLY A 71 23.02 20.37 -18.56
CA GLY A 71 22.99 20.52 -17.10
C GLY A 71 21.68 20.08 -16.43
N GLY A 72 20.75 19.49 -17.18
CA GLY A 72 19.50 18.95 -16.65
C GLY A 72 18.43 19.98 -16.30
N ALA A 73 18.73 21.29 -16.37
CA ALA A 73 17.77 22.33 -15.99
C ALA A 73 16.59 22.39 -16.98
N ASP A 74 15.40 22.01 -16.52
CA ASP A 74 14.21 21.98 -17.37
C ASP A 74 13.53 23.36 -17.37
N ARG A 75 14.04 24.29 -18.19
CA ARG A 75 13.51 25.66 -18.30
C ARG A 75 12.12 25.74 -18.93
N ARG A 76 11.68 24.67 -19.61
CA ARG A 76 10.37 24.61 -20.29
C ARG A 76 9.31 23.86 -19.47
N GLY A 77 9.73 23.02 -18.53
CA GLY A 77 8.82 22.32 -17.63
C GLY A 77 8.19 23.27 -16.62
N SER A 78 6.85 23.31 -16.59
CA SER A 78 6.09 24.15 -15.65
C SER A 78 6.44 23.90 -14.19
N LEU A 79 6.69 22.64 -13.82
CA LEU A 79 6.99 22.20 -12.45
C LEU A 79 8.29 21.38 -12.34
N SER A 80 8.95 21.09 -13.46
CA SER A 80 10.22 20.37 -13.47
C SER A 80 11.34 21.32 -13.02
N ALA A 81 12.15 20.88 -12.08
CA ALA A 81 13.37 21.58 -11.68
C ALA A 81 14.58 21.04 -12.45
N ARG A 82 14.71 19.71 -12.53
CA ARG A 82 15.87 19.05 -13.14
C ARG A 82 15.52 17.70 -13.75
N GLN A 83 16.20 17.34 -14.83
CA GLN A 83 16.18 16.00 -15.42
C GLN A 83 17.55 15.33 -15.30
N LEU A 84 17.55 14.03 -15.05
CA LEU A 84 18.75 13.21 -14.94
C LEU A 84 18.52 11.91 -15.72
N LEU A 85 19.25 11.77 -16.83
CA LEU A 85 19.28 10.57 -17.63
C LEU A 85 20.45 9.69 -17.19
N LEU A 86 20.17 8.41 -16.95
CA LEU A 86 21.11 7.41 -16.48
C LEU A 86 21.06 6.20 -17.42
N ILE A 87 22.21 5.56 -17.61
CA ILE A 87 22.40 4.32 -18.36
C ILE A 87 22.83 3.22 -17.41
N LEU A 88 22.16 2.08 -17.48
CA LEU A 88 22.62 0.86 -16.85
C LEU A 88 23.65 0.19 -17.75
N TRP A 89 24.83 -0.06 -17.20
CA TRP A 89 25.90 -0.81 -17.82
C TRP A 89 26.08 -2.15 -17.12
N GLN A 90 26.23 -3.23 -17.89
CA GLN A 90 26.58 -4.55 -17.37
C GLN A 90 27.61 -5.17 -18.31
N HIS A 91 28.76 -5.58 -17.76
CA HIS A 91 29.86 -6.16 -18.54
C HIS A 91 30.32 -5.30 -19.74
N GLY A 92 30.24 -3.96 -19.60
CA GLY A 92 30.62 -3.02 -20.67
C GLY A 92 29.54 -2.77 -21.72
N GLU A 93 28.38 -3.40 -21.60
CA GLU A 93 27.25 -3.20 -22.51
C GLU A 93 26.15 -2.37 -21.86
N ARG A 94 25.44 -1.59 -22.66
CA ARG A 94 24.27 -0.81 -22.21
C ARG A 94 23.07 -1.74 -22.14
N ARG A 95 22.42 -1.80 -20.98
CA ARG A 95 21.31 -2.72 -20.69
C ARG A 95 20.04 -2.05 -20.19
N GLY A 96 20.07 -0.74 -19.94
CA GLY A 96 18.88 -0.01 -19.56
C GLY A 96 19.02 1.50 -19.60
N VAL A 97 17.88 2.18 -19.56
CA VAL A 97 17.74 3.64 -19.55
C VAL A 97 16.83 4.02 -18.38
N LEU A 98 17.24 5.01 -17.60
CA LEU A 98 16.43 5.59 -16.54
C LEU A 98 16.47 7.11 -16.64
N ASN A 99 15.32 7.74 -16.75
CA ASN A 99 15.18 9.18 -16.63
C ASN A 99 14.39 9.56 -15.38
N LEU A 100 14.99 10.43 -14.58
CA LEU A 100 14.40 11.01 -13.39
C LEU A 100 14.10 12.49 -13.63
N VAL A 101 12.86 12.89 -13.36
CA VAL A 101 12.44 14.29 -13.44
C VAL A 101 12.12 14.79 -12.03
N PHE A 102 13.02 15.57 -11.46
CA PHE A 102 12.86 16.20 -10.16
C PHE A 102 11.93 17.39 -10.28
N LYS A 103 10.94 17.45 -9.39
CA LYS A 103 9.91 18.47 -9.35
C LYS A 103 10.21 19.49 -8.25
N ARG A 104 9.69 20.71 -8.42
CA ARG A 104 9.84 21.79 -7.43
C ARG A 104 9.17 21.50 -6.09
N GLN A 105 8.27 20.52 -6.04
CA GLN A 105 7.48 20.13 -4.85
C GLN A 105 8.13 19.00 -4.03
N ASP A 106 9.44 18.78 -4.20
CA ASP A 106 10.20 17.70 -3.57
C ASP A 106 9.61 16.31 -3.89
N THR A 107 9.34 16.07 -5.17
CA THR A 107 8.94 14.77 -5.72
C THR A 107 9.77 14.43 -6.95
N CYS A 108 9.84 13.14 -7.29
CA CYS A 108 10.60 12.68 -8.45
C CYS A 108 9.73 11.79 -9.35
N LYS A 109 9.63 12.14 -10.63
CA LYS A 109 8.94 11.32 -11.64
C LYS A 109 9.94 10.38 -12.30
N ILE A 110 9.59 9.10 -12.42
CA ILE A 110 10.27 8.17 -13.33
C ILE A 110 9.61 8.29 -14.71
N SER A 111 10.37 8.67 -15.75
CA SER A 111 9.80 8.93 -17.09
C SER A 111 10.88 8.94 -18.18
N PRO A 112 11.37 7.78 -18.68
CA PRO A 112 10.95 6.42 -18.34
C PRO A 112 12.01 5.61 -17.56
N LEU A 113 11.67 4.37 -17.16
CA LEU A 113 12.59 3.30 -16.77
C LEU A 113 12.43 2.16 -17.78
N ILE A 114 13.51 1.79 -18.47
CA ILE A 114 13.51 0.83 -19.58
C ILE A 114 14.67 -0.13 -19.42
N VAL A 115 14.41 -1.43 -19.52
CA VAL A 115 15.44 -2.46 -19.78
C VAL A 115 15.48 -2.70 -21.29
N HIS A 116 16.68 -2.71 -21.87
CA HIS A 116 16.85 -2.89 -23.31
C HIS A 116 18.17 -3.62 -23.62
N PRO A 117 18.17 -4.66 -24.49
CA PRO A 117 17.04 -5.22 -25.23
C PRO A 117 15.96 -5.86 -24.33
N GLN A 118 14.75 -6.01 -24.86
CA GLN A 118 13.60 -6.50 -24.10
C GLN A 118 13.79 -7.95 -23.59
N SER A 119 14.67 -8.73 -24.23
CA SER A 119 15.05 -10.06 -23.79
C SER A 119 15.67 -10.11 -22.39
N ASP A 120 16.11 -8.96 -21.86
CA ASP A 120 16.82 -8.87 -20.58
C ASP A 120 15.92 -8.52 -19.40
N GLU A 121 14.61 -8.31 -19.62
CA GLU A 121 13.65 -7.89 -18.58
C GLU A 121 13.64 -8.84 -17.36
N THR A 122 13.93 -10.13 -17.56
CA THR A 122 13.93 -11.16 -16.52
C THR A 122 15.25 -11.28 -15.75
N LEU A 123 16.27 -10.50 -16.10
CA LEU A 123 17.60 -10.56 -15.48
C LEU A 123 17.74 -9.70 -14.20
N GLY A 124 16.63 -9.17 -13.67
CA GLY A 124 16.63 -8.30 -12.48
C GLY A 124 17.19 -6.89 -12.70
N LEU A 125 17.48 -6.52 -13.95
CA LEU A 125 18.09 -5.23 -14.31
C LEU A 125 17.15 -4.04 -14.05
N GLY A 126 15.84 -4.25 -14.18
CA GLY A 126 14.84 -3.24 -13.81
C GLY A 126 14.91 -2.87 -12.32
N SER A 127 15.10 -3.86 -11.45
CA SER A 127 15.27 -3.64 -10.00
C SER A 127 16.54 -2.85 -9.69
N VAL A 128 17.63 -3.08 -10.43
CA VAL A 128 18.88 -2.29 -10.31
C VAL A 128 18.63 -0.82 -10.67
N LEU A 129 17.93 -0.57 -11.79
CA LEU A 129 17.53 0.79 -12.18
C LEU A 129 16.64 1.44 -11.12
N LEU A 130 15.65 0.72 -10.60
CA LEU A 130 14.73 1.27 -9.60
C LEU A 130 15.44 1.58 -8.27
N ALA A 131 16.37 0.73 -7.83
CA ALA A 131 17.20 1.02 -6.66
C ALA A 131 18.05 2.29 -6.86
N ALA A 132 18.60 2.48 -8.07
CA ALA A 132 19.30 3.71 -8.43
C ALA A 132 18.36 4.93 -8.43
N ALA A 133 17.12 4.79 -8.92
CA ALA A 133 16.10 5.83 -8.88
C ALA A 133 15.80 6.27 -7.44
N GLU A 134 15.59 5.31 -6.54
CA GLU A 134 15.33 5.57 -5.12
C GLU A 134 16.51 6.29 -4.44
N ALA A 135 17.73 5.80 -4.65
CA ALA A 135 18.93 6.41 -4.08
C ALA A 135 19.11 7.86 -4.54
N ARG A 136 18.92 8.12 -5.84
CA ARG A 136 19.04 9.47 -6.42
C ARG A 136 17.91 10.39 -5.95
N ALA A 137 16.69 9.88 -5.81
CA ALA A 137 15.56 10.64 -5.30
C ALA A 137 15.75 11.04 -3.83
N LYS A 138 16.20 10.09 -2.98
CA LYS A 138 16.54 10.36 -1.58
C LYS A 138 17.67 11.37 -1.42
N LEU A 139 18.74 11.27 -2.23
CA LEU A 139 19.84 12.24 -2.22
C LEU A 139 19.35 13.67 -2.54
N GLN A 140 18.28 13.79 -3.32
CA GLN A 140 17.66 15.07 -3.67
C GLN A 140 16.48 15.44 -2.75
N ARG A 141 16.33 14.74 -1.61
CA ARG A 141 15.26 14.96 -0.62
C ARG A 141 13.84 14.88 -1.19
N ALA A 142 13.65 14.11 -2.26
CA ALA A 142 12.32 13.84 -2.76
C ALA A 142 11.56 12.99 -1.73
N ARG A 143 10.31 13.37 -1.44
CA ARG A 143 9.42 12.66 -0.51
C ARG A 143 8.82 11.39 -1.13
N GLN A 144 8.73 11.35 -2.46
CA GLN A 144 8.15 10.22 -3.19
C GLN A 144 8.70 10.11 -4.61
N LEU A 145 8.70 8.87 -5.10
CA LEU A 145 8.72 8.55 -6.52
C LEU A 145 7.30 8.44 -7.04
N TYR A 146 7.07 8.85 -8.28
CA TYR A 146 5.83 8.55 -8.98
C TYR A 146 6.08 8.27 -10.46
N CYS A 147 5.19 7.48 -11.04
CA CYS A 147 5.18 7.19 -12.46
C CYS A 147 3.76 6.91 -12.93
N THR A 148 3.63 6.70 -14.22
CA THR A 148 2.37 6.33 -14.86
C THR A 148 2.69 5.15 -15.77
N VAL A 149 1.85 4.12 -15.74
CA VAL A 149 1.99 2.90 -16.53
C VAL A 149 0.67 2.60 -17.24
N PRO A 150 0.68 2.42 -18.58
CA PRO A 150 -0.45 1.93 -19.35
C PRO A 150 -0.97 0.61 -18.77
N GLU A 151 -2.27 0.52 -18.55
CA GLU A 151 -2.88 -0.65 -17.93
C GLU A 151 -2.67 -1.93 -18.76
N SER A 152 -2.58 -1.80 -20.08
CA SER A 152 -2.23 -2.91 -20.97
C SER A 152 -0.80 -3.45 -20.74
N ASN A 153 0.11 -2.63 -20.20
CA ASN A 153 1.48 -3.03 -19.85
C ASN A 153 1.52 -3.70 -18.47
N ARG A 154 0.88 -4.87 -18.38
CA ARG A 154 0.74 -5.65 -17.13
C ARG A 154 2.08 -5.96 -16.46
N ARG A 155 3.12 -6.28 -17.25
CA ARG A 155 4.46 -6.58 -16.73
C ARG A 155 5.06 -5.40 -15.97
N SER A 156 5.01 -4.20 -16.56
CA SER A 156 5.53 -2.99 -15.89
C SER A 156 4.69 -2.65 -14.67
N LEU A 157 3.36 -2.79 -14.75
CA LEU A 157 2.47 -2.54 -13.63
C LEU A 157 2.78 -3.49 -12.47
N GLU A 158 2.89 -4.80 -12.74
CA GLU A 158 3.27 -5.82 -11.75
C GLU A 158 4.65 -5.54 -11.16
N PHE A 159 5.63 -5.19 -11.99
CA PHE A 159 6.97 -4.80 -11.55
C PHE A 159 6.92 -3.67 -10.52
N PHE A 160 6.27 -2.55 -10.80
CA PHE A 160 6.21 -1.43 -9.86
C PHE A 160 5.44 -1.79 -8.58
N LEU A 161 4.32 -2.51 -8.69
CA LEU A 161 3.54 -2.95 -7.52
C LEU A 161 4.34 -3.90 -6.62
N GLN A 162 5.09 -4.83 -7.21
CA GLN A 162 6.00 -5.72 -6.46
C GLN A 162 7.13 -4.93 -5.75
N HIS A 163 7.51 -3.77 -6.29
CA HIS A 163 8.51 -2.89 -5.70
C HIS A 163 7.92 -1.80 -4.79
N GLY A 164 6.69 -2.00 -4.30
CA GLY A 164 6.08 -1.16 -3.26
C GLY A 164 5.48 0.15 -3.77
N PHE A 165 5.20 0.25 -5.07
CA PHE A 165 4.33 1.32 -5.56
C PHE A 165 2.87 1.00 -5.27
N VAL A 166 2.08 2.03 -5.00
CA VAL A 166 0.65 1.97 -4.77
C VAL A 166 -0.11 2.69 -5.87
N ILE A 167 -1.30 2.19 -6.21
CA ILE A 167 -2.18 2.81 -7.21
C ILE A 167 -2.84 4.04 -6.61
N CYS A 168 -2.74 5.17 -7.30
CA CYS A 168 -3.32 6.44 -6.89
C CYS A 168 -4.60 6.80 -7.65
N GLY A 169 -4.76 6.28 -8.86
CA GLY A 169 -5.86 6.62 -9.73
C GLY A 169 -5.62 6.18 -11.17
N TYR A 170 -6.56 6.54 -12.03
CA TYR A 170 -6.56 6.15 -13.43
C TYR A 170 -6.90 7.36 -14.31
N SER A 171 -6.35 7.41 -15.52
CA SER A 171 -6.74 8.39 -16.54
C SER A 171 -6.93 7.70 -17.89
N PRO A 172 -8.15 7.64 -18.44
CA PRO A 172 -8.36 7.16 -19.81
C PRO A 172 -7.72 8.13 -20.81
N ASP A 173 -7.23 7.60 -21.92
CA ASP A 173 -6.82 8.33 -23.14
C ASP A 173 -5.75 9.41 -22.94
N GLN A 174 -4.96 9.31 -21.86
CA GLN A 174 -3.98 10.34 -21.47
C GLN A 174 -2.81 10.45 -22.45
N TYR A 175 -2.32 9.33 -22.99
CA TYR A 175 -1.17 9.27 -23.89
C TYR A 175 -1.42 8.49 -25.19
N LYS A 176 -2.49 7.70 -25.24
CA LYS A 176 -2.89 6.91 -26.40
C LYS A 176 -4.39 6.64 -26.30
N ASP A 177 -5.09 6.79 -27.41
CA ASP A 177 -6.52 6.51 -27.52
C ASP A 177 -6.83 5.03 -27.26
N GLY A 178 -7.88 4.77 -26.49
CA GLY A 178 -8.28 3.43 -26.05
C GLY A 178 -7.39 2.83 -24.97
N GLU A 179 -6.44 3.59 -24.41
CA GLU A 179 -5.51 3.12 -23.38
C GLU A 179 -5.75 3.88 -22.07
N ARG A 180 -5.79 3.14 -20.95
CA ARG A 180 -5.95 3.73 -19.61
C ARG A 180 -4.61 3.78 -18.91
N GLU A 181 -4.24 4.96 -18.43
CA GLU A 181 -3.06 5.17 -17.61
C GLU A 181 -3.35 4.88 -16.13
N VAL A 182 -2.44 4.19 -15.46
CA VAL A 182 -2.46 3.90 -14.02
C VAL A 182 -1.41 4.77 -13.33
N PHE A 183 -1.85 5.63 -12.42
CA PHE A 183 -0.96 6.47 -11.64
C PHE A 183 -0.41 5.68 -10.46
N LEU A 184 0.91 5.66 -10.32
CA LEU A 184 1.62 4.92 -9.29
C LEU A 184 2.51 5.85 -8.49
N ARG A 185 2.57 5.65 -7.18
CA ARG A 185 3.53 6.34 -6.31
C ARG A 185 4.20 5.39 -5.34
N LYS A 186 5.39 5.75 -4.89
CA LYS A 186 6.11 5.11 -3.80
C LYS A 186 6.65 6.18 -2.85
N PRO A 187 6.17 6.25 -1.59
CA PRO A 187 6.79 7.06 -0.55
C PRO A 187 8.25 6.64 -0.36
N LEU A 188 9.16 7.60 -0.22
CA LEU A 188 10.59 7.33 -0.01
C LEU A 188 11.00 7.35 1.45
N GLU A 189 10.20 7.98 2.29
CA GLU A 189 10.22 7.88 3.73
C GLU A 189 9.01 7.05 4.14
N PRO A 190 9.19 5.96 4.91
CA PRO A 190 8.05 5.25 5.49
C PRO A 190 7.31 6.21 6.43
N SER A 191 5.98 6.25 6.36
CA SER A 191 5.24 6.54 7.59
C SER A 191 5.67 5.44 8.55
N VAL A 192 6.27 5.81 9.68
CA VAL A 192 6.57 4.84 10.73
C VAL A 192 5.37 4.89 11.66
N PRO A 193 4.38 3.97 11.54
CA PRO A 193 3.46 3.74 12.64
C PRO A 193 4.25 3.56 13.93
N ALA A 194 3.80 4.18 15.01
CA ALA A 194 4.45 4.02 16.30
C ALA A 194 4.56 2.51 16.61
N GLU A 195 5.78 2.02 16.82
CA GLU A 195 6.01 0.64 17.23
C GLU A 195 5.16 0.37 18.49
N GLY A 196 4.17 -0.52 18.35
CA GLY A 196 3.38 -0.99 19.48
C GLY A 196 1.91 -0.57 19.54
N SER A 197 1.33 0.07 18.53
CA SER A 197 -0.14 0.26 18.52
C SER A 197 -0.86 -1.08 18.26
N THR A 198 -1.21 -1.78 19.35
CA THR A 198 -2.00 -3.02 19.29
C THR A 198 -3.49 -2.69 19.31
N ILE A 199 -3.96 -1.93 18.33
CA ILE A 199 -5.40 -1.68 18.15
C ILE A 199 -6.03 -2.96 17.57
N SER A 200 -7.08 -3.49 18.19
CA SER A 200 -7.85 -4.63 17.68
C SER A 200 -9.21 -4.20 17.18
N VAL A 201 -9.59 -4.61 15.97
CA VAL A 201 -10.94 -4.37 15.44
C VAL A 201 -11.81 -5.59 15.67
N THR A 202 -12.92 -5.40 16.39
CA THR A 202 -13.87 -6.46 16.72
C THR A 202 -15.31 -6.00 16.50
N ARG A 203 -16.22 -6.96 16.36
CA ARG A 203 -17.66 -6.66 16.30
C ARG A 203 -18.13 -6.17 17.66
N ALA A 204 -18.77 -5.02 17.71
CA ALA A 204 -19.35 -4.49 18.93
C ALA A 204 -20.59 -5.30 19.34
N THR A 205 -20.71 -5.59 20.63
CA THR A 205 -21.83 -6.25 21.28
C THR A 205 -22.88 -5.23 21.75
N GLU A 206 -23.99 -5.72 22.31
CA GLU A 206 -25.01 -4.87 22.93
C GLU A 206 -24.40 -4.01 24.06
N SER A 207 -23.54 -4.59 24.89
CA SER A 207 -22.87 -3.90 25.99
C SER A 207 -21.85 -2.85 25.53
N ASP A 208 -21.28 -2.98 24.33
CA ASP A 208 -20.34 -2.00 23.78
C ASP A 208 -21.03 -0.73 23.27
N TRP A 209 -22.35 -0.79 23.02
CA TRP A 209 -23.02 0.23 22.22
C TRP A 209 -22.97 1.62 22.82
N ALA A 210 -23.16 1.77 24.14
CA ALA A 210 -23.16 3.08 24.77
C ALA A 210 -21.86 3.85 24.52
N GLU A 211 -20.72 3.14 24.56
CA GLU A 211 -19.40 3.70 24.31
C GLU A 211 -19.19 3.99 22.82
N VAL A 212 -19.51 3.03 21.94
CA VAL A 212 -19.37 3.20 20.48
C VAL A 212 -20.25 4.35 19.97
N ARG A 213 -21.47 4.47 20.49
CA ARG A 213 -22.40 5.56 20.17
C ARG A 213 -21.85 6.91 20.59
N ARG A 214 -21.29 7.00 21.80
CA ARG A 214 -20.64 8.23 22.31
C ARG A 214 -19.46 8.63 21.43
N PHE A 215 -18.74 7.65 20.88
CA PHE A 215 -17.62 7.88 19.97
C PHE A 215 -18.07 8.35 18.58
N LEU A 216 -19.06 7.68 17.98
CA LEU A 216 -19.53 8.00 16.62
C LEU A 216 -20.32 9.31 16.54
N LEU A 217 -21.13 9.62 17.56
CA LEU A 217 -22.12 10.70 17.47
C LEU A 217 -21.52 12.09 17.19
N PRO A 218 -20.42 12.54 17.84
CA PRO A 218 -19.80 13.83 17.55
C PRO A 218 -19.27 13.90 16.11
N ALA A 219 -18.41 12.95 15.72
CA ALA A 219 -17.78 12.93 14.39
C ALA A 219 -18.80 12.97 13.25
N VAL A 220 -19.90 12.23 13.39
CA VAL A 220 -20.96 12.20 12.37
C VAL A 220 -21.73 13.51 12.29
N ARG A 221 -21.94 14.20 13.42
CA ARG A 221 -22.65 15.49 13.41
C ARG A 221 -21.86 16.56 12.68
N ASP A 222 -20.54 16.50 12.78
CA ASP A 222 -19.64 17.43 12.10
C ASP A 222 -19.60 17.15 10.59
N GLU A 223 -19.62 15.87 10.19
CA GLU A 223 -19.54 15.46 8.78
C GLU A 223 -20.87 15.46 8.03
N VAL A 224 -21.99 15.21 8.73
CA VAL A 224 -23.31 14.97 8.13
C VAL A 224 -24.35 15.90 8.74
N ARG A 225 -24.77 16.88 7.93
CA ARG A 225 -25.84 17.81 8.33
C ARG A 225 -27.12 17.04 8.67
N GLY A 226 -27.68 17.30 9.85
CA GLY A 226 -28.91 16.67 10.33
C GLY A 226 -28.73 15.29 10.96
N ALA A 227 -27.51 14.79 11.12
CA ALA A 227 -27.27 13.56 11.85
C ALA A 227 -27.62 13.70 13.34
N SER A 228 -28.31 12.70 13.87
CA SER A 228 -28.80 12.68 15.24
C SER A 228 -28.52 11.35 15.92
N GLY A 229 -28.64 11.32 17.25
CA GLY A 229 -28.58 10.07 18.01
C GLY A 229 -29.64 9.08 17.53
N GLN A 230 -30.84 9.55 17.18
CA GLN A 230 -31.92 8.71 16.66
C GLN A 230 -31.58 8.10 15.30
N TRP A 231 -30.92 8.86 14.42
CA TRP A 231 -30.42 8.33 13.15
C TRP A 231 -29.38 7.24 13.39
N LEU A 232 -28.45 7.44 14.33
CA LEU A 232 -27.43 6.45 14.68
C LEU A 232 -28.03 5.15 15.25
N GLU A 233 -29.05 5.26 16.12
CA GLU A 233 -29.83 4.10 16.58
C GLU A 233 -30.54 3.39 15.40
N SER A 234 -31.05 4.16 14.44
CA SER A 234 -31.74 3.57 13.27
C SER A 234 -30.82 2.69 12.42
N LEU A 235 -29.56 3.09 12.25
CA LEU A 235 -28.55 2.32 11.50
C LEU A 235 -28.18 1.03 12.23
N ARG A 236 -28.12 1.10 13.56
CA ARG A 236 -27.88 -0.07 14.40
C ARG A 236 -29.04 -1.06 14.37
N ARG A 237 -30.31 -0.66 14.24
CA ARG A 237 -31.44 -1.61 14.28
C ARG A 237 -31.31 -2.78 13.30
N GLY A 238 -30.62 -2.61 12.16
CA GLY A 238 -30.29 -3.73 11.25
C GLY A 238 -29.34 -4.80 11.83
N THR A 239 -28.73 -4.55 13.00
CA THR A 239 -27.89 -5.50 13.74
C THR A 239 -28.70 -6.36 14.71
N LEU A 240 -29.93 -5.94 15.04
CA LEU A 240 -30.81 -6.61 16.00
C LEU A 240 -31.69 -7.60 15.22
N THR A 241 -31.64 -8.86 15.68
CA THR A 241 -32.36 -10.07 15.27
C THR A 241 -33.23 -10.01 14.01
N ILE A 242 -32.80 -10.77 13.00
CA ILE A 242 -33.40 -11.04 11.67
C ILE A 242 -34.83 -11.64 11.73
N SER A 243 -35.37 -11.96 12.91
CA SER A 243 -36.60 -12.72 13.10
C SER A 243 -37.90 -11.91 12.95
N GLN A 244 -37.85 -10.57 12.90
CA GLN A 244 -39.06 -9.72 12.88
C GLN A 244 -39.23 -8.86 11.62
N LEU A 245 -38.28 -8.88 10.68
CA LEU A 245 -38.39 -8.14 9.42
C LEU A 245 -38.98 -9.02 8.32
N GLU A 246 -39.88 -8.47 7.51
CA GLU A 246 -40.38 -9.13 6.30
C GLU A 246 -39.22 -9.45 5.35
N LYS A 247 -39.31 -10.54 4.58
CA LYS A 247 -38.21 -11.05 3.72
C LYS A 247 -37.61 -10.00 2.77
N GLY A 248 -38.35 -8.95 2.41
CA GLY A 248 -37.92 -7.88 1.50
C GLY A 248 -37.16 -6.70 2.14
N GLU A 249 -37.22 -6.53 3.47
CA GLU A 249 -36.66 -5.35 4.17
C GLU A 249 -35.37 -5.65 4.97
N LYS A 250 -34.93 -6.91 4.98
CA LYS A 250 -33.76 -7.36 5.75
C LYS A 250 -32.45 -6.79 5.18
N ARG A 251 -32.01 -5.65 5.72
CA ARG A 251 -30.65 -5.13 5.50
C ARG A 251 -29.82 -5.40 6.75
N PRO A 252 -29.05 -6.50 6.81
CA PRO A 252 -28.18 -6.76 7.93
C PRO A 252 -27.20 -5.61 8.09
N ALA A 253 -26.94 -5.27 9.34
CA ALA A 253 -25.91 -4.32 9.72
C ALA A 253 -25.00 -4.91 10.80
N TRP A 254 -23.79 -4.38 10.87
CA TRP A 254 -22.74 -4.77 11.80
C TRP A 254 -22.09 -3.52 12.36
N VAL A 255 -21.81 -3.51 13.65
CA VAL A 255 -21.05 -2.45 14.30
C VAL A 255 -19.68 -3.01 14.63
N PHE A 256 -18.63 -2.25 14.31
CA PHE A 256 -17.24 -2.58 14.61
C PHE A 256 -16.61 -1.46 15.43
N ALA A 257 -15.75 -1.86 16.37
CA ALA A 257 -14.95 -0.97 17.19
C ALA A 257 -13.48 -1.39 17.14
N ALA A 258 -12.61 -0.42 16.90
CA ALA A 258 -11.18 -0.53 17.02
C ALA A 258 -10.78 -0.05 18.42
N ARG A 259 -10.19 -0.94 19.22
CA ARG A 259 -9.84 -0.67 20.62
C ARG A 259 -8.36 -0.87 20.86
N ASP A 260 -7.73 0.01 21.63
CA ASP A 260 -6.33 -0.17 22.04
C ASP A 260 -6.18 -1.18 23.20
N ARG A 261 -4.96 -1.33 23.71
CA ARG A 261 -4.65 -2.27 24.81
C ARG A 261 -5.36 -1.97 26.13
N THR A 262 -5.77 -0.72 26.35
CA THR A 262 -6.53 -0.31 27.55
C THR A 262 -8.02 -0.59 27.39
N GLY A 263 -8.46 -0.93 26.18
CA GLY A 263 -9.86 -1.14 25.84
C GLY A 263 -10.55 0.12 25.29
N ALA A 264 -9.89 1.28 25.29
CA ALA A 264 -10.45 2.52 24.78
C ALA A 264 -10.76 2.44 23.28
N VAL A 265 -11.94 2.91 22.87
CA VAL A 265 -12.32 3.02 21.45
C VAL A 265 -11.48 4.10 20.79
N ARG A 266 -10.72 3.70 19.75
CA ARG A 266 -9.91 4.59 18.91
C ARG A 266 -10.55 4.84 17.56
N ALA A 267 -11.41 3.95 17.10
CA ALA A 267 -12.23 4.15 15.91
C ALA A 267 -13.46 3.23 15.95
N ALA A 268 -14.51 3.60 15.22
CA ALA A 268 -15.69 2.74 15.07
C ALA A 268 -16.34 2.92 13.71
N ALA A 269 -17.05 1.89 13.26
CA ALA A 269 -17.84 1.95 12.04
C ALA A 269 -19.13 1.13 12.12
N ILE A 270 -20.17 1.61 11.44
CA ILE A 270 -21.37 0.81 11.17
C ILE A 270 -21.35 0.41 9.70
N VAL A 271 -21.58 -0.87 9.43
CA VAL A 271 -21.63 -1.43 8.09
C VAL A 271 -23.04 -1.92 7.82
N SER A 272 -23.67 -1.46 6.74
CA SER A 272 -25.02 -1.87 6.36
C SER A 272 -25.05 -2.46 4.95
N SER A 273 -25.82 -3.51 4.74
CA SER A 273 -26.05 -4.06 3.40
C SER A 273 -26.92 -3.13 2.54
N LYS A 274 -26.62 -3.05 1.25
CA LYS A 274 -27.35 -2.29 0.21
C LYS A 274 -27.79 -3.22 -0.92
N LYS A 275 -28.71 -2.72 -1.76
CA LYS A 275 -29.20 -3.45 -2.94
C LYS A 275 -28.01 -3.89 -3.82
N GLY A 276 -28.03 -5.14 -4.26
CA GLY A 276 -26.96 -5.72 -5.07
C GLY A 276 -25.68 -6.04 -4.29
N ASP A 277 -25.81 -6.46 -3.04
CA ASP A 277 -24.75 -7.03 -2.17
C ASP A 277 -23.54 -6.11 -1.91
N ALA A 278 -23.67 -4.80 -2.10
CA ALA A 278 -22.67 -3.85 -1.66
C ALA A 278 -22.84 -3.52 -0.18
N LEU A 279 -21.74 -3.31 0.54
CA LEU A 279 -21.74 -2.95 1.96
C LEU A 279 -21.35 -1.49 2.12
N LYS A 280 -22.22 -0.67 2.70
CA LYS A 280 -21.92 0.72 3.04
C LYS A 280 -21.34 0.78 4.44
N VAL A 281 -20.10 1.23 4.55
CA VAL A 281 -19.43 1.56 5.80
C VAL A 281 -19.77 3.02 6.12
N MET A 282 -20.77 3.23 6.97
CA MET A 282 -21.18 4.55 7.41
C MET A 282 -22.09 4.46 8.66
N PRO A 283 -21.86 5.28 9.70
CA PRO A 283 -20.71 6.16 9.83
C PRO A 283 -19.40 5.41 10.06
N LEU A 284 -18.28 6.08 9.82
CA LEU A 284 -16.94 5.68 10.23
C LEU A 284 -16.30 6.89 10.91
N ALA A 285 -15.76 6.73 12.10
CA ALA A 285 -15.02 7.76 12.80
C ALA A 285 -13.75 7.16 13.39
N ALA A 286 -12.71 7.98 13.51
CA ALA A 286 -11.44 7.63 14.15
C ALA A 286 -10.93 8.83 14.96
N ALA A 287 -10.25 8.54 16.07
CA ALA A 287 -9.65 9.56 16.94
C ALA A 287 -8.31 10.06 16.38
N ASP A 288 -7.66 9.22 15.57
CA ASP A 288 -6.34 9.41 14.98
C ASP A 288 -6.14 8.43 13.81
N ASP A 289 -5.03 8.60 13.09
CA ASP A 289 -4.69 7.80 11.93
C ASP A 289 -4.43 6.33 12.25
N GLU A 290 -3.96 6.00 13.46
CA GLU A 290 -3.77 4.59 13.87
C GLU A 290 -5.11 3.87 13.99
N GLY A 291 -6.10 4.52 14.62
CA GLY A 291 -7.46 4.00 14.73
C GLY A 291 -8.12 3.87 13.35
N PHE A 292 -7.93 4.87 12.48
CA PHE A 292 -8.43 4.85 11.11
C PHE A 292 -7.82 3.70 10.30
N GLU A 293 -6.49 3.59 10.30
CA GLU A 293 -5.74 2.54 9.62
C GLU A 293 -6.20 1.15 10.07
N ALA A 294 -6.31 0.93 11.39
CA ALA A 294 -6.75 -0.34 11.93
C ALA A 294 -8.11 -0.77 11.36
N LEU A 295 -9.09 0.15 11.26
CA LEU A 295 -10.39 -0.14 10.66
C LEU A 295 -10.29 -0.49 9.18
N ILE A 296 -9.64 0.36 8.37
CA ILE A 296 -9.63 0.15 6.91
C ILE A 296 -8.81 -1.09 6.51
N VAL A 297 -7.85 -1.51 7.34
CA VAL A 297 -7.09 -2.75 7.15
C VAL A 297 -7.92 -3.99 7.52
N ASP A 298 -8.58 -3.98 8.67
CA ASP A 298 -9.24 -5.17 9.22
C ASP A 298 -10.67 -5.37 8.67
N LEU A 299 -11.40 -4.29 8.33
CA LEU A 299 -12.78 -4.35 7.84
C LEU A 299 -12.95 -5.27 6.62
N PRO A 300 -12.12 -5.20 5.55
CA PRO A 300 -12.25 -6.11 4.42
C PRO A 300 -12.19 -7.59 4.81
N SER A 301 -11.33 -7.93 5.78
CA SER A 301 -11.19 -9.27 6.34
C SER A 301 -12.44 -9.70 7.13
N LEU A 302 -12.99 -8.79 7.93
CA LEU A 302 -14.20 -8.98 8.74
C LEU A 302 -15.48 -9.07 7.90
N LEU A 303 -15.50 -8.43 6.73
CA LEU A 303 -16.63 -8.38 5.81
C LEU A 303 -16.57 -9.44 4.70
N LYS A 304 -15.49 -10.21 4.59
CA LYS A 304 -15.38 -11.30 3.61
C LYS A 304 -16.57 -12.25 3.72
N GLY A 305 -17.17 -12.56 2.56
CA GLY A 305 -18.38 -13.39 2.45
C GLY A 305 -19.70 -12.69 2.76
N LYS A 306 -19.69 -11.45 3.28
CA LYS A 306 -20.91 -10.70 3.62
C LYS A 306 -21.44 -9.81 2.48
N GLY A 307 -20.63 -9.59 1.45
CA GLY A 307 -20.99 -8.79 0.28
C GLY A 307 -19.99 -8.95 -0.86
N ARG A 308 -20.19 -8.20 -1.96
CA ARG A 308 -19.27 -8.18 -3.11
C ARG A 308 -18.19 -7.09 -3.01
N LYS A 309 -18.52 -5.97 -2.37
CA LYS A 309 -17.60 -4.85 -2.09
C LYS A 309 -18.02 -4.12 -0.82
N ALA A 310 -17.06 -3.51 -0.13
CA ALA A 310 -17.31 -2.49 0.87
C ALA A 310 -17.05 -1.11 0.25
N TYR A 311 -17.84 -0.11 0.61
CA TYR A 311 -17.57 1.28 0.24
C TYR A 311 -17.89 2.22 1.38
N VAL A 312 -17.12 3.30 1.49
CA VAL A 312 -17.17 4.30 2.55
C VAL A 312 -17.25 5.68 1.91
N HIS A 313 -17.97 6.60 2.56
CA HIS A 313 -17.99 8.01 2.21
C HIS A 313 -17.29 8.78 3.32
N LEU A 314 -16.26 9.55 2.97
CA LEU A 314 -15.42 10.28 3.92
C LEU A 314 -15.05 11.64 3.34
N VAL A 315 -14.58 12.55 4.20
CA VAL A 315 -13.82 13.75 3.79
C VAL A 315 -12.40 13.57 4.33
N PRO A 316 -11.59 12.68 3.71
CA PRO A 316 -10.30 12.32 4.28
C PRO A 316 -9.26 13.42 4.07
N ASP A 317 -8.35 13.57 5.02
CA ASP A 317 -7.14 14.37 4.83
C ASP A 317 -6.09 13.61 3.98
N ALA A 318 -4.93 14.24 3.78
CA ALA A 318 -3.86 13.68 2.95
C ALA A 318 -3.26 12.36 3.51
N GLU A 319 -3.23 12.20 4.84
CA GLU A 319 -2.68 11.00 5.47
C GLU A 319 -3.70 9.85 5.37
N GLN A 320 -4.97 10.12 5.65
CA GLN A 320 -6.04 9.15 5.46
C GLN A 320 -6.19 8.68 4.00
N VAL A 321 -6.02 9.58 3.03
CA VAL A 321 -5.93 9.20 1.59
C VAL A 321 -4.73 8.29 1.35
N THR A 322 -3.59 8.55 2.00
CA THR A 322 -2.40 7.70 1.90
C THR A 322 -2.67 6.30 2.43
N LEU A 323 -3.29 6.18 3.59
CA LEU A 323 -3.65 4.92 4.20
C LEU A 323 -4.67 4.13 3.35
N LEU A 324 -5.69 4.80 2.81
CA LEU A 324 -6.66 4.18 1.91
C LEU A 324 -5.98 3.56 0.67
N GLN A 325 -5.11 4.31 -0.01
CA GLN A 325 -4.38 3.83 -1.18
C GLN A 325 -3.44 2.67 -0.84
N ALA A 326 -2.67 2.78 0.24
CA ALA A 326 -1.74 1.73 0.67
C ALA A 326 -2.47 0.42 1.01
N HIS A 327 -3.68 0.54 1.57
CA HIS A 327 -4.48 -0.60 1.99
C HIS A 327 -5.47 -1.09 0.95
N GLY A 328 -5.35 -0.66 -0.30
CA GLY A 328 -6.08 -1.21 -1.45
C GLY A 328 -7.51 -0.66 -1.62
N TRP A 329 -7.87 0.39 -0.88
CA TRP A 329 -9.10 1.13 -1.12
C TRP A 329 -8.93 2.05 -2.33
N ARG A 330 -9.92 2.06 -3.21
CA ARG A 330 -9.90 2.79 -4.47
C ARG A 330 -10.89 3.93 -4.44
N LEU A 331 -10.46 5.12 -4.86
CA LEU A 331 -11.37 6.24 -5.10
C LEU A 331 -12.28 5.91 -6.28
N GLU A 332 -13.59 5.94 -6.06
CA GLU A 332 -14.61 5.69 -7.10
C GLU A 332 -15.35 6.97 -7.52
N ALA A 333 -15.51 7.94 -6.62
CA ALA A 333 -16.22 9.19 -6.92
C ALA A 333 -15.85 10.33 -5.97
N MET A 334 -16.05 11.57 -6.44
CA MET A 334 -16.07 12.78 -5.64
C MET A 334 -17.48 13.39 -5.70
N LEU A 335 -18.04 13.74 -4.55
CA LEU A 335 -19.42 14.15 -4.37
C LEU A 335 -19.47 15.52 -3.64
N PRO A 336 -19.37 16.65 -4.37
CA PRO A 336 -19.44 17.98 -3.78
C PRO A 336 -20.78 18.22 -3.08
N GLY A 337 -20.75 18.71 -1.84
CA GLY A 337 -21.95 19.10 -1.08
C GLY A 337 -22.85 17.94 -0.64
N ALA A 338 -22.44 16.69 -0.80
CA ALA A 338 -23.32 15.54 -0.57
C ALA A 338 -23.73 15.33 0.89
N TYR A 339 -22.86 15.70 1.85
CA TYR A 339 -23.13 15.55 3.29
C TYR A 339 -23.05 16.87 4.06
N HIS A 340 -22.22 17.81 3.60
CA HIS A 340 -22.12 19.16 4.13
C HIS A 340 -21.77 20.15 3.02
N GLU A 341 -22.37 21.35 3.03
CA GLU A 341 -22.05 22.44 2.12
C GLU A 341 -20.56 22.84 2.28
N GLY A 342 -19.81 22.99 1.18
CA GLY A 342 -18.38 23.32 1.23
C GLY A 342 -17.43 22.15 1.43
N THR A 343 -17.93 20.91 1.48
CA THR A 343 -17.08 19.70 1.49
C THR A 343 -17.20 18.92 0.19
N VAL A 344 -16.14 18.18 -0.17
CA VAL A 344 -16.16 17.20 -1.25
C VAL A 344 -16.04 15.81 -0.61
N THR A 345 -17.16 15.12 -0.48
CA THR A 345 -17.17 13.77 0.05
C THR A 345 -16.62 12.81 -1.01
N GLN A 346 -15.67 11.97 -0.61
CA GLN A 346 -15.06 10.98 -1.48
C GLN A 346 -15.69 9.61 -1.22
N GLN A 347 -16.03 8.89 -2.28
CA GLN A 347 -16.40 7.47 -2.20
C GLN A 347 -15.15 6.62 -2.41
N TRP A 348 -14.81 5.83 -1.40
CA TRP A 348 -13.73 4.85 -1.46
C TRP A 348 -14.30 3.45 -1.37
N ALA A 349 -13.76 2.50 -2.13
CA ALA A 349 -14.25 1.13 -2.15
C ALA A 349 -13.15 0.08 -2.09
N PHE A 350 -13.49 -1.06 -1.52
CA PHE A 350 -12.64 -2.25 -1.44
C PHE A 350 -13.39 -3.48 -1.97
N PRO A 351 -12.85 -4.21 -2.96
CA PRO A 351 -13.46 -5.44 -3.46
C PRO A 351 -13.37 -6.56 -2.42
N LEU A 352 -14.49 -7.25 -2.12
CA LEU A 352 -14.53 -8.33 -1.12
C LEU A 352 -14.49 -9.74 -1.74
N ARG A 353 -14.36 -9.82 -3.07
CA ARG A 353 -14.38 -11.04 -3.87
C ARG A 353 -13.41 -10.92 -5.06
N GLY A 354 -13.13 -12.05 -5.70
CA GLY A 354 -12.33 -12.12 -6.92
C GLY A 354 -10.83 -12.16 -6.66
N SER A 355 -10.05 -12.20 -7.75
CA SER A 355 -8.58 -12.23 -7.72
C SER A 355 -7.96 -10.96 -7.12
N GLU A 356 -8.71 -9.87 -7.05
CA GLU A 356 -8.29 -8.60 -6.44
C GLU A 356 -8.38 -8.62 -4.91
N TYR A 357 -9.12 -9.56 -4.31
CA TYR A 357 -9.20 -9.69 -2.87
C TYR A 357 -7.94 -10.38 -2.33
N VAL A 358 -7.16 -9.66 -1.54
CA VAL A 358 -6.10 -10.23 -0.71
C VAL A 358 -6.43 -9.94 0.75
N ARG A 359 -6.38 -10.98 1.59
CA ARG A 359 -6.67 -10.82 3.02
C ARG A 359 -5.47 -10.15 3.70
N ASN A 360 -5.71 -8.99 4.30
CA ASN A 360 -4.71 -8.29 5.10
C ASN A 360 -4.67 -8.85 6.53
N LEU A 361 -3.46 -9.04 7.08
CA LEU A 361 -3.22 -9.31 8.50
C LEU A 361 -2.10 -8.42 9.03
N ARG A 362 -2.38 -7.63 10.06
CA ARG A 362 -1.35 -6.83 10.76
C ARG A 362 -0.51 -7.71 11.66
N ILE A 363 0.80 -7.51 11.67
CA ILE A 363 1.80 -8.25 12.44
C ILE A 363 2.92 -7.30 12.88
N ARG A 364 3.51 -7.54 14.06
CA ARG A 364 4.62 -6.72 14.55
C ARG A 364 5.84 -6.86 13.64
N ASP A 365 6.54 -5.76 13.40
CA ASP A 365 7.71 -5.67 12.52
C ASP A 365 8.75 -6.75 12.79
N GLN A 366 9.09 -6.99 14.06
CA GLN A 366 10.05 -8.04 14.44
C GLN A 366 9.65 -9.42 13.92
N TYR A 367 8.36 -9.78 13.95
CA TYR A 367 7.88 -11.07 13.47
C TYR A 367 7.77 -11.08 11.96
N LEU A 368 7.41 -9.96 11.33
CA LEU A 368 7.40 -9.85 9.88
C LEU A 368 8.81 -10.01 9.29
N GLN A 369 9.84 -9.46 9.93
CA GLN A 369 11.24 -9.64 9.54
C GLN A 369 11.66 -11.11 9.63
N LEU A 370 11.25 -11.82 10.68
CA LEU A 370 11.50 -13.25 10.81
C LEU A 370 10.87 -14.07 9.69
N ILE A 371 9.62 -13.75 9.31
CA ILE A 371 8.96 -14.40 8.17
C ILE A 371 9.66 -14.04 6.85
N ALA A 372 10.00 -12.75 6.67
CA ALA A 372 10.67 -12.27 5.46
C ALA A 372 12.04 -12.93 5.22
N SER A 373 12.76 -13.24 6.31
CA SER A 373 14.05 -13.94 6.32
C SER A 373 13.94 -15.48 6.25
N GLY A 374 12.73 -16.03 6.32
CA GLY A 374 12.49 -17.48 6.33
C GLY A 374 12.74 -18.18 7.67
N ARG A 375 13.15 -17.46 8.73
CA ARG A 375 13.35 -18.04 10.06
C ARG A 375 12.04 -18.40 10.78
N LYS A 376 10.94 -17.72 10.45
CA LYS A 376 9.60 -18.01 11.02
C LYS A 376 8.67 -18.44 9.89
N SER A 377 7.98 -19.56 10.09
CA SER A 377 6.99 -20.10 9.15
C SER A 377 5.61 -20.33 9.76
N LEU A 378 5.48 -20.29 11.09
CA LEU A 378 4.21 -20.45 11.78
C LEU A 378 3.75 -19.12 12.37
N GLU A 379 2.55 -18.66 12.00
CA GLU A 379 1.93 -17.49 12.60
C GLU A 379 0.81 -17.89 13.57
N ILE A 380 0.92 -17.47 14.82
CA ILE A 380 -0.01 -17.81 15.90
C ILE A 380 -1.01 -16.66 16.07
N ARG A 381 -2.29 -16.98 16.03
CA ARG A 381 -3.40 -16.04 16.27
C ARG A 381 -4.43 -16.67 17.20
N VAL A 382 -5.17 -15.86 17.93
CA VAL A 382 -6.43 -16.34 18.51
C VAL A 382 -7.49 -16.46 17.42
N ALA A 383 -8.41 -17.42 17.57
CA ALA A 383 -9.38 -17.83 16.57
C ALA A 383 -10.59 -16.87 16.49
N TYR A 384 -10.33 -15.60 16.18
CA TYR A 384 -11.37 -14.64 15.82
C TYR A 384 -12.24 -15.19 14.68
N GLU A 385 -13.55 -14.92 14.72
CA GLU A 385 -14.54 -15.45 13.76
C GLU A 385 -14.08 -15.34 12.29
N HIS A 386 -13.56 -14.17 11.90
CA HIS A 386 -13.13 -13.91 10.52
C HIS A 386 -11.86 -14.67 10.10
N LEU A 387 -10.99 -15.04 11.04
CA LEU A 387 -9.75 -15.78 10.77
C LEU A 387 -10.01 -17.28 10.60
N ARG A 388 -11.10 -17.82 11.14
CA ARG A 388 -11.46 -19.24 11.01
C ARG A 388 -11.72 -19.69 9.57
N SER A 389 -11.97 -18.74 8.68
CA SER A 389 -12.18 -19.00 7.25
C SER A 389 -10.88 -19.09 6.45
N ILE A 390 -9.72 -18.82 7.06
CA ILE A 390 -8.41 -19.01 6.44
C ILE A 390 -8.18 -20.51 6.26
N LYS A 391 -7.74 -20.88 5.06
CA LYS A 391 -7.53 -22.27 4.67
C LYS A 391 -6.28 -22.41 3.80
N PRO A 392 -5.71 -23.62 3.66
CA PRO A 392 -4.65 -23.89 2.71
C PRO A 392 -4.98 -23.36 1.31
N GLY A 393 -4.01 -22.71 0.67
CA GLY A 393 -4.15 -22.08 -0.65
C GLY A 393 -4.66 -20.63 -0.64
N ASP A 394 -5.11 -20.09 0.49
CA ASP A 394 -5.39 -18.66 0.61
C ASP A 394 -4.09 -17.84 0.49
N ARG A 395 -4.18 -16.65 -0.11
CA ARG A 395 -3.08 -15.65 -0.13
C ARG A 395 -3.32 -14.59 0.93
N LEU A 396 -2.29 -14.30 1.71
CA LEU A 396 -2.29 -13.29 2.76
C LEU A 396 -1.31 -12.17 2.42
N ARG A 397 -1.69 -10.94 2.77
CA ARG A 397 -0.78 -9.80 2.83
C ARG A 397 -0.53 -9.46 4.30
N LEU A 398 0.68 -9.74 4.76
CA LEU A 398 1.08 -9.42 6.12
C LEU A 398 1.64 -8.01 6.15
N LEU A 399 1.09 -7.18 7.03
CA LEU A 399 1.36 -5.75 7.12
C LEU A 399 2.03 -5.44 8.46
N SER A 400 3.05 -4.62 8.44
CA SER A 400 3.71 -4.05 9.62
C SER A 400 3.98 -2.57 9.40
N ALA A 401 4.57 -1.89 10.38
CA ALA A 401 4.89 -0.47 10.27
C ALA A 401 5.90 -0.19 9.14
N SER A 402 6.94 -1.02 9.02
CA SER A 402 8.03 -0.76 8.08
C SER A 402 7.87 -1.40 6.70
N ARG A 403 7.03 -2.43 6.56
CA ARG A 403 6.92 -3.21 5.31
C ARG A 403 5.67 -4.08 5.24
N GLU A 404 5.41 -4.59 4.05
CA GLU A 404 4.45 -5.66 3.78
C GLU A 404 5.13 -6.85 3.09
N ILE A 405 4.60 -8.06 3.32
CA ILE A 405 4.98 -9.25 2.53
C ILE A 405 3.74 -10.04 2.13
N ARG A 406 3.81 -10.69 0.97
CA ARG A 406 2.79 -11.65 0.51
C ARG A 406 3.19 -13.07 0.91
N CYS A 407 2.25 -13.84 1.40
CA CYS A 407 2.45 -15.24 1.79
C CYS A 407 1.31 -16.11 1.29
N ASP A 408 1.64 -17.34 0.91
CA ASP A 408 0.68 -18.41 0.72
C ASP A 408 0.46 -19.13 2.05
N VAL A 409 -0.80 -19.47 2.32
CA VAL A 409 -1.15 -20.35 3.43
C VAL A 409 -0.92 -21.80 3.00
N VAL A 410 0.02 -22.46 3.66
CA VAL A 410 0.37 -23.86 3.41
C VAL A 410 -0.56 -24.79 4.19
N ASP A 411 -0.77 -24.49 5.47
CA ASP A 411 -1.62 -25.27 6.36
C ASP A 411 -2.24 -24.40 7.46
N VAL A 412 -3.35 -24.86 8.06
CA VAL A 412 -4.02 -24.19 9.18
C VAL A 412 -4.47 -25.21 10.23
N ARG A 413 -4.01 -25.03 11.46
CA ARG A 413 -4.30 -25.92 12.60
C ARG A 413 -4.94 -25.15 13.75
N SER A 414 -5.80 -25.82 14.52
CA SER A 414 -6.57 -25.21 15.61
C SER A 414 -6.32 -25.92 16.94
N TYR A 415 -6.18 -25.15 18.01
CA TYR A 415 -5.94 -25.65 19.38
C TYR A 415 -6.85 -24.99 20.40
N ARG A 416 -7.02 -25.64 21.56
CA ARG A 416 -7.88 -25.13 22.64
C ARG A 416 -7.21 -24.05 23.50
N SER A 417 -5.89 -24.14 23.68
CA SER A 417 -5.09 -23.18 24.47
C SER A 417 -3.68 -23.06 23.90
N PHE A 418 -2.92 -22.07 24.38
CA PHE A 418 -1.51 -21.94 24.00
C PHE A 418 -0.68 -23.13 24.47
N GLU A 419 -0.95 -23.71 25.64
CA GLU A 419 -0.23 -24.90 26.10
C GLU A 419 -0.47 -26.13 25.23
N ASP A 420 -1.71 -26.36 24.78
CA ASP A 420 -2.02 -27.47 23.87
C ASP A 420 -1.29 -27.30 22.53
N MET A 421 -1.22 -26.07 22.03
CA MET A 421 -0.49 -25.72 20.82
C MET A 421 1.03 -25.92 20.98
N LEU A 422 1.63 -25.37 22.04
CA LEU A 422 3.09 -25.43 22.27
C LEU A 422 3.61 -26.85 22.54
N ARG A 423 2.74 -27.79 22.94
CA ARG A 423 3.12 -29.22 23.05
C ARG A 423 3.23 -29.94 21.71
N LYS A 424 2.62 -29.39 20.65
CA LYS A 424 2.47 -30.05 19.34
C LYS A 424 3.21 -29.34 18.23
N GLU A 425 3.28 -28.02 18.29
CA GLU A 425 3.98 -27.20 17.31
C GLU A 425 5.44 -26.99 17.69
N ASP A 426 6.27 -26.86 16.66
CA ASP A 426 7.65 -26.44 16.84
C ASP A 426 7.71 -24.94 17.20
N VAL A 427 8.09 -24.67 18.45
CA VAL A 427 8.19 -23.31 18.99
C VAL A 427 9.18 -22.47 18.20
N ASP A 428 10.28 -23.04 17.71
CA ASP A 428 11.30 -22.28 16.98
C ASP A 428 10.75 -21.77 15.64
N ARG A 429 9.88 -22.55 14.97
CA ARG A 429 9.21 -22.11 13.73
C ARG A 429 8.21 -20.97 13.93
N ALA A 430 7.71 -20.77 15.16
CA ALA A 430 6.74 -19.74 15.50
C ALA A 430 7.35 -18.52 16.21
N LEU A 431 8.26 -18.75 17.14
CA LEU A 431 8.97 -17.76 17.95
C LEU A 431 10.45 -18.17 18.06
N PRO A 432 11.24 -18.00 16.97
CA PRO A 432 12.64 -18.44 16.91
C PRO A 432 13.48 -18.02 18.11
N GLY A 433 14.30 -18.93 18.62
CA GLY A 433 15.21 -18.69 19.75
C GLY A 433 14.51 -18.51 21.11
N THR A 434 13.28 -19.01 21.26
CA THR A 434 12.50 -18.89 22.50
C THR A 434 12.14 -20.28 23.05
N THR A 435 12.12 -20.45 24.37
CA THR A 435 11.65 -21.68 25.01
C THR A 435 10.12 -21.76 25.00
N ALA A 436 9.53 -22.94 25.24
CA ALA A 436 8.08 -23.08 25.31
C ALA A 436 7.45 -22.24 26.44
N ASP A 437 8.10 -22.14 27.59
CA ASP A 437 7.62 -21.35 28.73
C ASP A 437 7.67 -19.84 28.44
N ASP A 438 8.77 -19.35 27.87
CA ASP A 438 8.89 -17.95 27.46
C ASP A 438 7.91 -17.60 26.34
N ALA A 439 7.68 -18.53 25.41
CA ALA A 439 6.69 -18.38 24.35
C ALA A 439 5.28 -18.26 24.92
N LEU A 440 4.93 -19.07 25.92
CA LEU A 440 3.63 -19.00 26.60
C LEU A 440 3.40 -17.64 27.26
N VAL A 441 4.40 -17.12 27.98
CA VAL A 441 4.35 -15.79 28.60
C VAL A 441 4.13 -14.72 27.54
N ARG A 442 4.96 -14.68 26.50
CA ARG A 442 4.85 -13.70 25.40
C ARG A 442 3.50 -13.76 24.68
N LEU A 443 2.99 -14.96 24.42
CA LEU A 443 1.69 -15.13 23.76
C LEU A 443 0.54 -14.61 24.63
N ARG A 444 0.60 -14.79 25.95
CA ARG A 444 -0.41 -14.28 26.89
C ARG A 444 -0.33 -12.79 27.14
N GLU A 445 0.86 -12.20 27.03
CA GLU A 445 1.03 -10.74 26.99
C GLU A 445 0.34 -10.12 25.76
N ILE A 446 0.41 -10.80 24.61
CA ILE A 446 -0.25 -10.37 23.37
C ILE A 446 -1.77 -10.66 23.42
N TYR A 447 -2.13 -11.84 23.94
CA TYR A 447 -3.49 -12.37 23.98
C TYR A 447 -3.88 -12.79 25.40
N PRO A 448 -4.47 -11.87 26.19
CA PRO A 448 -4.93 -12.18 27.54
C PRO A 448 -5.96 -13.32 27.57
N PRO A 449 -6.25 -13.91 28.74
CA PRO A 449 -7.10 -15.11 28.86
C PRO A 449 -8.47 -15.02 28.15
N ALA A 450 -9.08 -13.83 28.11
CA ALA A 450 -10.33 -13.61 27.39
C ALA A 450 -10.23 -13.85 25.88
N LYS A 451 -9.08 -13.51 25.27
CA LYS A 451 -8.78 -13.73 23.86
C LYS A 451 -8.35 -15.18 23.61
N GLU A 452 -7.57 -15.78 24.51
CA GLU A 452 -7.17 -17.19 24.43
C GLU A 452 -8.38 -18.13 24.41
N ARG A 453 -9.45 -17.82 25.17
CA ARG A 453 -10.71 -18.59 25.17
C ARG A 453 -11.42 -18.67 23.80
N LEU A 454 -11.05 -17.83 22.83
CA LEU A 454 -11.54 -17.97 21.47
C LEU A 454 -10.97 -19.24 20.80
N GLY A 455 -9.92 -19.85 21.35
CA GLY A 455 -9.12 -20.89 20.72
C GLY A 455 -7.94 -20.30 19.97
N ILE A 456 -6.99 -21.14 19.57
CA ILE A 456 -5.76 -20.75 18.90
C ILE A 456 -5.78 -21.27 17.46
N LEU A 457 -5.34 -20.44 16.52
CA LEU A 457 -5.06 -20.78 15.12
C LEU A 457 -3.55 -20.67 14.88
N VAL A 458 -3.00 -21.71 14.28
CA VAL A 458 -1.64 -21.71 13.75
C VAL A 458 -1.74 -21.74 12.23
N ILE A 459 -1.20 -20.70 11.59
CA ILE A 459 -1.22 -20.53 10.15
C ILE A 459 0.21 -20.77 9.66
N GLU A 460 0.40 -21.81 8.87
CA GLU A 460 1.68 -22.09 8.25
C GLU A 460 1.81 -21.29 6.96
N LEU A 461 2.89 -20.52 6.86
CA LEU A 461 3.12 -19.52 5.84
C LEU A 461 4.34 -19.90 5.01
N ARG A 462 4.19 -19.72 3.70
CA ARG A 462 5.32 -19.68 2.77
C ARG A 462 5.35 -18.31 2.11
N LYS A 463 6.51 -17.65 2.13
CA LYS A 463 6.70 -16.40 1.41
C LYS A 463 6.39 -16.65 -0.07
N ALA A 464 5.52 -15.83 -0.66
CA ALA A 464 5.27 -15.91 -2.09
C ALA A 464 6.56 -15.52 -2.83
N ASN A 465 6.98 -16.31 -3.81
CA ASN A 465 8.12 -15.94 -4.64
C ASN A 465 7.78 -14.68 -5.44
N SER A 466 8.76 -13.78 -5.55
CA SER A 466 8.75 -12.74 -6.57
C SER A 466 8.97 -13.46 -7.90
N GLU A 467 7.88 -13.82 -8.60
CA GLU A 467 7.97 -14.21 -10.02
C GLU A 467 8.23 -12.98 -10.88
#